data_AF-A0A0C3Q114-F1
#
_entry.id   AF-A0A0C3Q114-F1
#
_cell.length_a   1.000
_cell.length_b   1.000
_cell.length_c   1.000
_cell.angle_alpha   90.00
_cell.angle_beta   90.00
_cell.angle_gamma   90.00
#
_symmetry.space_group_name_H-M   'P 1'
#
loop_
_entity.id
_entity.type
_entity.pdbx_description
1 polymer ?
#
loop_
_entity_poly.entity_id
_entity_poly.type
_entity_poly.pdbx_seq_one_letter_code
_entity_poly.pdbx_strand_id
1 'polypeptide(L)'
;MVGDETSTTDLEEGKKAMNTRSNWRRKATDVEKGSSDGRKERRFTWGLPAWVLLPGETRGTEANIEDPIARDVFQGAANTKLDGIDDFNLRPPVRTLRDWADEYTKSKRMLKEFTLTKEVYGWNWGSLEEALKSVIAANYSQAGTTSVTFRFEQNKVSVRGDNKLSQMLSNMWWYILLWILLVYPLVIWPFKRFSSYGGGNWDVAGSSFALTKWVHLTDSRPGQTAEEYQAEYNANHPNLVAEPRKLLLKQTPRGVSQMIGLREGEWFAQWKDTVGALIRQRHISYGDSLKMPMNIRSEGIGHGLDGY
;
A
#
# COMPACT_ATOMS: atom_id res chain seq x y z
N MET A 1 -11.83 7.44 -57.01
CA MET A 1 -11.26 6.21 -56.43
C MET A 1 -10.32 6.65 -55.31
N VAL A 2 -10.81 6.66 -54.08
CA VAL A 2 -9.99 6.92 -52.88
C VAL A 2 -10.13 5.65 -52.06
N GLY A 3 -9.06 4.84 -52.05
CA GLY A 3 -9.00 3.55 -51.38
C GLY A 3 -8.48 3.67 -49.96
N ASP A 4 -9.09 2.88 -49.08
CA ASP A 4 -8.78 2.72 -47.65
C ASP A 4 -7.29 2.47 -47.36
N GLU A 5 -6.66 3.42 -46.65
CA GLU A 5 -5.35 3.21 -45.99
C GLU A 5 -5.46 3.07 -44.47
N THR A 6 -6.66 3.14 -43.89
CA THR A 6 -6.87 3.12 -42.43
C THR A 6 -6.95 1.71 -41.82
N SER A 7 -6.99 0.64 -42.62
CA SER A 7 -7.24 -0.71 -42.09
C SER A 7 -6.00 -1.45 -41.57
N THR A 8 -4.80 -1.11 -42.05
CA THR A 8 -3.56 -1.83 -41.72
C THR A 8 -2.92 -1.38 -40.41
N THR A 9 -3.05 -0.11 -40.03
CA THR A 9 -2.53 0.44 -38.76
C THR A 9 -3.29 -0.11 -37.55
N ASP A 10 -4.60 -0.25 -37.66
CA ASP A 10 -5.46 -0.74 -36.57
C ASP A 10 -5.24 -2.24 -36.30
N LEU A 11 -4.92 -3.01 -37.35
CA LEU A 11 -4.56 -4.43 -37.23
C LEU A 11 -3.15 -4.64 -36.64
N GLU A 12 -2.21 -3.75 -36.93
CA GLU A 12 -0.86 -3.76 -36.33
C GLU A 12 -0.89 -3.37 -34.84
N GLU A 13 -1.66 -2.34 -34.48
CA GLU A 13 -1.89 -1.97 -33.07
C GLU A 13 -2.64 -3.06 -32.31
N GLY A 14 -3.66 -3.66 -32.93
CA GLY A 14 -4.37 -4.81 -32.39
C GLY A 14 -3.46 -6.02 -32.14
N LYS A 15 -2.53 -6.31 -33.06
CA LYS A 15 -1.52 -7.37 -32.90
C LYS A 15 -0.49 -7.05 -31.83
N LYS A 16 -0.02 -5.81 -31.72
CA LYS A 16 0.87 -5.38 -30.60
C LYS A 16 0.17 -5.50 -29.24
N ALA A 17 -1.09 -5.06 -29.14
CA ALA A 17 -1.91 -5.19 -27.93
C ALA A 17 -2.26 -6.66 -27.59
N MET A 18 -2.33 -7.54 -28.59
CA MET A 18 -2.57 -8.96 -28.42
C MET A 18 -1.30 -9.74 -28.04
N ASN A 19 -0.12 -9.28 -28.50
CA ASN A 19 1.17 -9.87 -28.14
C ASN A 19 1.61 -9.49 -26.72
N THR A 20 1.30 -8.27 -26.27
CA THR A 20 1.48 -7.88 -24.87
C THR A 20 0.63 -8.73 -23.92
N ARG A 21 -0.60 -9.13 -24.31
CA ARG A 21 -1.45 -10.04 -23.51
C ARG A 21 -0.80 -11.40 -23.20
N SER A 22 0.09 -11.89 -24.06
CA SER A 22 0.75 -13.19 -23.88
C SER A 22 1.88 -13.14 -22.82
N ASN A 23 2.57 -12.00 -22.71
CA ASN A 23 3.71 -11.83 -21.82
C ASN A 23 3.34 -11.81 -20.32
N TRP A 24 2.08 -11.52 -19.96
CA TRP A 24 1.64 -11.50 -18.56
C TRP A 24 1.55 -12.88 -17.91
N ARG A 25 1.62 -13.97 -18.69
CA ARG A 25 1.60 -15.34 -18.17
C ARG A 25 2.98 -15.87 -17.75
N ARG A 26 4.05 -15.08 -17.97
CA ARG A 26 5.40 -15.50 -17.58
C ARG A 26 5.55 -15.47 -16.05
N LYS A 27 6.31 -16.43 -15.51
CA LYS A 27 6.73 -16.37 -14.11
C LYS A 27 7.70 -15.18 -13.95
N ALA A 28 7.52 -14.40 -12.89
CA ALA A 28 8.45 -13.34 -12.54
C ALA A 28 9.86 -13.91 -12.27
N THR A 29 10.89 -13.22 -12.76
CA THR A 29 12.28 -13.56 -12.49
C THR A 29 12.62 -13.23 -11.03
N ASP A 30 13.69 -13.82 -10.49
CA ASP A 30 14.06 -13.56 -9.09
C ASP A 30 14.53 -12.11 -8.88
N VAL A 31 15.11 -11.49 -9.91
CA VAL A 31 15.45 -10.06 -9.93
C VAL A 31 14.18 -9.19 -9.85
N GLU A 32 13.14 -9.55 -10.60
CA GLU A 32 11.85 -8.84 -10.57
C GLU A 32 11.16 -8.95 -9.21
N LYS A 33 11.28 -10.12 -8.55
CA LYS A 33 10.76 -10.32 -7.19
C LYS A 33 11.52 -9.47 -6.18
N GLY A 34 12.85 -9.53 -6.16
CA GLY A 34 13.66 -8.71 -5.25
C GLY A 34 13.43 -7.21 -5.44
N SER A 35 13.33 -6.76 -6.70
CA SER A 35 12.96 -5.37 -7.02
C SER A 35 11.53 -5.03 -6.57
N SER A 36 10.58 -5.95 -6.70
CA SER A 36 9.22 -5.78 -6.16
C SER A 36 9.20 -5.65 -4.65
N ASP A 37 9.99 -6.44 -3.94
CA ASP A 37 10.02 -6.44 -2.48
C ASP A 37 10.66 -5.15 -1.95
N GLY A 38 11.80 -4.72 -2.51
CA GLY A 38 12.41 -3.42 -2.17
C GLY A 38 11.50 -2.23 -2.49
N ARG A 39 10.67 -2.32 -3.55
CA ARG A 39 9.65 -1.31 -3.86
C ARG A 39 8.54 -1.26 -2.80
N LYS A 40 8.07 -2.42 -2.34
CA LYS A 40 7.08 -2.49 -1.25
C LYS A 40 7.62 -1.87 0.02
N GLU A 41 8.87 -2.16 0.37
CA GLU A 41 9.54 -1.58 1.54
C GLU A 41 9.63 -0.05 1.45
N ARG A 42 10.12 0.50 0.33
CA ARG A 42 10.19 1.96 0.16
C ARG A 42 8.82 2.64 0.24
N ARG A 43 7.81 2.07 -0.41
CA ARG A 43 6.43 2.59 -0.33
C ARG A 43 5.91 2.54 1.10
N PHE A 44 6.19 1.45 1.81
CA PHE A 44 5.85 1.32 3.21
C PHE A 44 6.53 2.42 4.03
N THR A 45 7.85 2.59 3.92
CA THR A 45 8.57 3.64 4.67
C THR A 45 7.97 5.03 4.42
N TRP A 46 7.64 5.36 3.17
CA TRP A 46 7.09 6.66 2.79
C TRP A 46 5.57 6.81 2.97
N GLY A 47 4.88 5.76 3.42
CA GLY A 47 3.42 5.80 3.55
C GLY A 47 2.67 5.90 2.24
N LEU A 48 3.29 5.47 1.14
CA LEU A 48 2.69 5.56 -0.18
C LEU A 48 1.73 4.40 -0.45
N PRO A 49 0.66 4.64 -1.22
CA PRO A 49 -0.26 3.57 -1.62
C PRO A 49 0.40 2.54 -2.53
N ALA A 50 -0.06 1.28 -2.44
CA ALA A 50 0.48 0.12 -3.15
C ALA A 50 0.56 0.26 -4.68
N TRP A 51 -0.32 1.07 -5.27
CA TRP A 51 -0.45 1.26 -6.72
C TRP A 51 0.29 2.50 -7.24
N VAL A 52 0.90 3.28 -6.36
CA VAL A 52 1.74 4.42 -6.77
C VAL A 52 3.05 3.90 -7.32
N LEU A 53 3.38 4.38 -8.52
CA LEU A 53 4.66 4.15 -9.15
C LEU A 53 5.63 5.20 -8.63
N LEU A 54 6.78 4.76 -8.14
CA LEU A 54 7.86 5.67 -7.77
C LEU A 54 8.47 6.28 -9.04
N PRO A 55 9.05 7.49 -8.97
CA PRO A 55 9.80 8.05 -10.10
C PRO A 55 10.82 7.05 -10.65
N GLY A 56 10.78 6.80 -11.96
CA GLY A 56 11.60 5.78 -12.63
C GLY A 56 11.01 4.35 -12.65
N GLU A 57 9.79 4.14 -12.14
CA GLU A 57 9.10 2.84 -12.16
C GLU A 57 8.12 2.72 -13.34
N THR A 58 8.30 1.70 -14.19
CA THR A 58 7.36 1.38 -15.27
C THR A 58 6.36 0.30 -14.84
N ARG A 59 5.10 0.43 -15.27
CA ARG A 59 4.01 -0.48 -14.88
C ARG A 59 4.06 -1.77 -15.70
N GLY A 60 4.52 -2.84 -15.06
CA GLY A 60 4.45 -4.19 -15.62
C GLY A 60 5.53 -4.48 -16.66
N THR A 61 6.43 -5.41 -16.32
CA THR A 61 7.34 -6.13 -17.24
C THR A 61 8.23 -5.33 -18.22
N GLU A 62 8.19 -4.00 -18.23
CA GLU A 62 8.99 -3.13 -19.10
C GLU A 62 10.00 -2.30 -18.29
N ALA A 63 10.57 -2.88 -17.24
CA ALA A 63 11.89 -2.42 -16.80
C ALA A 63 12.88 -2.92 -17.86
N ASN A 64 12.98 -2.21 -18.98
CA ASN A 64 14.16 -2.31 -19.82
C ASN A 64 15.28 -1.71 -18.96
N ILE A 65 16.15 -2.57 -18.43
CA ILE A 65 17.19 -2.26 -17.43
C ILE A 65 18.26 -1.30 -17.99
N GLU A 66 18.12 -0.87 -19.24
CA GLU A 66 19.14 -0.13 -20.00
C GLU A 66 18.84 1.36 -20.22
N ASP A 67 17.74 1.92 -19.71
CA ASP A 67 17.48 3.37 -19.89
C ASP A 67 18.38 4.24 -18.99
N PRO A 68 19.33 5.02 -19.54
CA PRO A 68 20.28 5.82 -18.77
C PRO A 68 19.62 7.00 -18.03
N ILE A 69 18.41 7.40 -18.43
CA ILE A 69 17.64 8.48 -17.79
C ILE A 69 17.18 8.08 -16.39
N ALA A 70 16.93 6.79 -16.14
CA ALA A 70 16.50 6.32 -14.83
C ALA A 70 17.60 6.49 -13.77
N ARG A 71 18.89 6.36 -14.15
CA ARG A 71 20.05 6.44 -13.23
C ARG A 71 20.23 7.79 -12.56
N ASP A 72 20.00 8.91 -13.26
CA ASP A 72 20.17 10.25 -12.69
C ASP A 72 19.06 10.62 -11.70
N VAL A 73 17.86 10.06 -11.86
CA VAL A 73 16.75 10.27 -10.93
C VAL A 73 16.99 9.53 -9.60
N PHE A 74 17.75 8.44 -9.60
CA PHE A 74 18.00 7.61 -8.40
C PHE A 74 18.90 8.25 -7.34
N GLN A 75 19.74 9.23 -7.68
CA GLN A 75 20.66 9.85 -6.71
C GLN A 75 20.09 11.12 -6.05
N GLY A 76 19.14 11.80 -6.69
CA GLY A 76 18.48 13.00 -6.14
C GLY A 76 17.21 12.74 -5.32
N ALA A 77 16.55 11.59 -5.55
CA ALA A 77 15.21 11.29 -5.03
C ALA A 77 15.15 10.71 -3.61
N ALA A 78 16.29 10.33 -3.01
CA ALA A 78 16.31 9.70 -1.69
C ALA A 78 15.81 10.63 -0.57
N ASN A 79 15.85 11.96 -0.78
CA ASN A 79 15.49 12.97 0.20
C ASN A 79 14.47 14.01 -0.32
N THR A 80 13.94 13.86 -1.53
CA THR A 80 12.98 14.84 -2.06
C THR A 80 11.60 14.55 -1.50
N LYS A 81 11.13 15.46 -0.64
CA LYS A 81 9.75 15.55 -0.17
C LYS A 81 8.82 15.37 -1.37
N LEU A 82 7.99 14.33 -1.36
CA LEU A 82 7.02 14.00 -2.42
C LEU A 82 5.82 14.96 -2.38
N ASP A 83 6.11 16.27 -2.42
CA ASP A 83 5.11 17.32 -2.54
C ASP A 83 4.50 17.22 -3.95
N GLY A 84 3.32 16.61 -4.08
CA GLY A 84 2.52 16.67 -5.32
C GLY A 84 2.03 15.36 -5.94
N ILE A 85 2.24 14.20 -5.33
CA ILE A 85 1.45 13.00 -5.70
C ILE A 85 0.10 13.11 -5.00
N ASP A 86 -0.79 13.91 -5.58
CA ASP A 86 -2.19 13.95 -5.14
C ASP A 86 -2.87 12.63 -5.57
N ASP A 87 -3.58 11.97 -4.64
CA ASP A 87 -4.30 10.70 -4.85
C ASP A 87 -5.21 10.72 -6.09
N PHE A 88 -5.63 11.92 -6.51
CA PHE A 88 -6.49 12.17 -7.65
C PHE A 88 -5.83 11.88 -9.02
N ASN A 89 -4.49 12.00 -9.12
CA ASN A 89 -3.76 11.74 -10.37
C ASN A 89 -3.42 10.26 -10.56
N LEU A 90 -3.87 9.40 -9.64
CA LEU A 90 -3.61 7.97 -9.69
C LEU A 90 -4.58 7.31 -10.67
N ARG A 91 -4.05 6.85 -11.80
CA ARG A 91 -4.83 6.07 -12.78
C ARG A 91 -5.35 4.78 -12.14
N PRO A 92 -6.60 4.39 -12.40
CA PRO A 92 -7.16 3.16 -11.87
C PRO A 92 -6.31 1.94 -12.29
N PRO A 93 -6.39 0.82 -11.55
CA PRO A 93 -5.65 -0.36 -11.92
C PRO A 93 -6.04 -0.86 -13.31
N VAL A 94 -5.05 -1.30 -14.09
CA VAL A 94 -5.23 -1.81 -15.48
C VAL A 94 -6.23 -2.97 -15.53
N ARG A 95 -6.40 -3.69 -14.41
CA ARG A 95 -7.44 -4.70 -14.21
C ARG A 95 -8.13 -4.50 -12.87
N THR A 96 -9.43 -4.69 -12.88
CA THR A 96 -10.23 -4.67 -11.66
C THR A 96 -10.06 -5.97 -10.87
N LEU A 97 -10.45 -5.96 -9.59
CA LEU A 97 -10.51 -7.18 -8.77
C LEU A 97 -11.41 -8.24 -9.44
N ARG A 98 -12.47 -7.81 -10.11
CA ARG A 98 -13.40 -8.69 -10.82
C ARG A 98 -12.71 -9.42 -11.97
N ASP A 99 -11.91 -8.72 -12.78
CA ASP A 99 -11.18 -9.34 -13.89
C ASP A 99 -10.21 -10.42 -13.39
N TRP A 100 -9.55 -10.17 -12.26
CA TRP A 100 -8.67 -11.15 -11.62
C TRP A 100 -9.43 -12.35 -11.05
N ALA A 101 -10.60 -12.12 -10.45
CA ALA A 101 -11.47 -13.19 -9.96
C ALA A 101 -12.02 -14.04 -11.12
N ASP A 102 -12.40 -13.42 -12.23
CA ASP A 102 -12.88 -14.11 -13.44
C ASP A 102 -11.77 -14.95 -14.08
N GLU A 103 -10.52 -14.47 -14.09
CA GLU A 103 -9.38 -15.27 -14.54
C GLU A 103 -9.09 -16.43 -13.58
N TYR A 104 -9.13 -16.17 -12.27
CA TYR A 104 -8.94 -17.20 -11.25
C TYR A 104 -9.97 -18.33 -11.36
N THR A 105 -11.25 -18.00 -11.59
CA THR A 105 -12.32 -18.99 -11.75
C THR A 105 -12.15 -19.80 -13.03
N LYS A 106 -11.77 -19.17 -14.15
CA LYS A 106 -11.49 -19.83 -15.45
C LYS A 106 -10.28 -20.78 -15.41
N SER A 107 -9.33 -20.56 -14.50
CA SER A 107 -8.16 -21.43 -14.37
C SER A 107 -8.51 -22.84 -13.90
N LYS A 108 -8.05 -23.86 -14.64
CA LYS A 108 -8.23 -25.29 -14.34
C LYS A 108 -7.20 -25.85 -13.34
N ARG A 109 -6.39 -25.01 -12.69
CA ARG A 109 -5.35 -25.46 -11.76
C ARG A 109 -5.95 -26.01 -10.47
N MET A 110 -5.47 -27.18 -10.03
CA MET A 110 -6.00 -27.92 -8.88
C MET A 110 -5.69 -27.25 -7.54
N LEU A 111 -4.48 -26.70 -7.41
CA LEU A 111 -3.99 -26.04 -6.20
C LEU A 111 -3.89 -24.53 -6.44
N LYS A 112 -4.98 -23.93 -6.94
CA LYS A 112 -5.07 -22.49 -7.14
C LYS A 112 -5.44 -21.77 -5.84
N GLU A 113 -4.69 -20.73 -5.53
CA GLU A 113 -4.87 -19.87 -4.36
C GLU A 113 -4.91 -18.42 -4.82
N PHE A 114 -6.00 -17.73 -4.53
CA PHE A 114 -6.18 -16.31 -4.75
C PHE A 114 -5.92 -15.57 -3.44
N THR A 115 -4.88 -14.74 -3.41
CA THR A 115 -4.50 -13.95 -2.25
C THR A 115 -4.89 -12.50 -2.49
N LEU A 116 -5.65 -11.93 -1.55
CA LEU A 116 -5.91 -10.52 -1.44
C LEU A 116 -5.12 -9.97 -0.25
N THR A 117 -4.22 -9.01 -0.52
CA THR A 117 -3.43 -8.36 0.52
C THR A 117 -4.06 -7.02 0.90
N LYS A 118 -4.31 -6.80 2.19
CA LYS A 118 -4.78 -5.54 2.76
C LYS A 118 -3.57 -4.74 3.19
N GLU A 119 -3.40 -3.55 2.63
CA GLU A 119 -2.30 -2.65 2.94
C GLU A 119 -2.85 -1.33 3.51
N VAL A 120 -2.09 -0.72 4.41
CA VAL A 120 -2.45 0.55 5.04
C VAL A 120 -1.43 1.59 4.60
N TYR A 121 -1.88 2.79 4.25
CA TYR A 121 -1.02 3.86 3.73
C TYR A 121 -1.45 5.24 4.28
N GLY A 122 -0.68 6.28 3.99
CA GLY A 122 -0.92 7.67 4.39
C GLY A 122 -0.02 8.16 5.53
N TRP A 123 0.64 7.25 6.26
CA TRP A 123 1.63 7.61 7.28
C TRP A 123 3.03 7.24 6.81
N ASN A 124 3.97 8.17 6.93
CA ASN A 124 5.38 7.93 6.84
C ASN A 124 5.84 7.11 8.06
N TRP A 125 5.82 5.79 7.89
CA TRP A 125 6.23 4.86 8.94
C TRP A 125 7.70 5.06 9.33
N GLY A 126 8.56 5.56 8.42
CA GLY A 126 9.95 5.89 8.71
C GLY A 126 10.10 7.07 9.68
N SER A 127 9.41 8.18 9.43
CA SER A 127 9.42 9.35 10.33
C SER A 127 8.87 8.98 11.71
N LEU A 128 7.81 8.17 11.74
CA LEU A 128 7.20 7.72 12.98
C LEU A 128 8.13 6.78 13.77
N GLU A 129 8.88 5.92 13.07
CA GLU A 129 9.90 5.06 13.68
C GLU A 129 11.01 5.89 14.34
N GLU A 130 11.52 6.89 13.63
CA GLU A 130 12.56 7.81 14.14
C GLU A 130 12.06 8.62 15.34
N ALA A 131 10.82 9.11 15.27
CA ALA A 131 10.18 9.81 16.37
C ALA A 131 10.06 8.95 17.63
N LEU A 132 9.60 7.70 17.48
CA LEU A 132 9.49 6.76 18.58
C LEU A 132 10.87 6.39 19.15
N LYS A 133 11.87 6.18 18.30
CA LYS A 133 13.26 5.99 18.73
C LYS A 133 13.78 7.17 19.55
N SER A 134 13.45 8.40 19.14
CA SER A 134 13.85 9.60 19.89
C SER A 134 13.21 9.65 21.29
N VAL A 135 11.93 9.26 21.41
CA VAL A 135 11.23 9.18 22.69
C VAL A 135 11.82 8.10 23.58
N ILE A 136 12.19 6.95 22.99
CA ILE A 136 12.87 5.88 23.72
C ILE A 136 14.22 6.37 24.22
N ALA A 137 15.04 6.98 23.37
CA ALA A 137 16.36 7.50 23.75
C ALA A 137 16.26 8.57 24.86
N ALA A 138 15.25 9.43 24.82
CA ALA A 138 15.03 10.46 25.85
C ALA A 138 14.60 9.88 27.21
N ASN A 139 13.91 8.74 27.21
CA ASN A 139 13.35 8.12 28.43
C ASN A 139 14.17 6.91 28.93
N TYR A 140 15.15 6.45 28.16
CA TYR A 140 15.93 5.25 28.45
C TYR A 140 17.42 5.50 28.24
N SER A 141 18.16 5.69 29.34
CA SER A 141 19.55 6.12 29.36
C SER A 141 20.58 5.02 29.08
N GLN A 142 20.16 3.76 28.89
CA GLN A 142 21.08 2.65 28.70
C GLN A 142 21.45 2.49 27.22
N ALA A 143 22.76 2.38 26.96
CA ALA A 143 23.31 2.08 25.64
C ALA A 143 22.88 0.68 25.20
N GLY A 144 21.90 0.61 24.30
CA GLY A 144 21.39 -0.64 23.75
C GLY A 144 20.76 -0.42 22.38
N THR A 145 20.68 -1.50 21.60
CA THR A 145 20.03 -1.48 20.28
C THR A 145 18.52 -1.40 20.47
N THR A 146 17.92 -0.27 20.10
CA THR A 146 16.48 -0.08 20.08
C THR A 146 15.94 -0.37 18.68
N SER A 147 14.95 -1.26 18.60
CA SER A 147 14.23 -1.56 17.36
C SER A 147 12.75 -1.29 17.58
N VAL A 148 12.15 -0.58 16.63
CA VAL A 148 10.71 -0.32 16.60
C VAL A 148 10.20 -1.03 15.36
N THR A 149 9.15 -1.85 15.52
CA THR A 149 8.60 -2.61 14.40
C THR A 149 7.09 -2.50 14.42
N PHE A 150 6.52 -2.08 13.29
CA PHE A 150 5.08 -2.02 13.08
C PHE A 150 4.60 -3.36 12.54
N ARG A 151 3.62 -3.98 13.22
CA ARG A 151 3.02 -5.25 12.78
C ARG A 151 1.56 -5.04 12.46
N PHE A 152 1.16 -5.46 11.26
CA PHE A 152 -0.24 -5.49 10.84
C PHE A 152 -0.72 -6.93 10.85
N GLU A 153 -1.73 -7.19 11.66
CA GLU A 153 -2.33 -8.52 11.73
C GLU A 153 -3.51 -8.63 10.77
N GLN A 154 -3.83 -9.85 10.33
CA GLN A 154 -5.00 -10.15 9.49
C GLN A 154 -5.01 -9.38 8.14
N ASN A 155 -3.83 -9.10 7.61
CA ASN A 155 -3.63 -8.37 6.36
C ASN A 155 -3.80 -9.23 5.10
N LYS A 156 -4.14 -10.51 5.22
CA LYS A 156 -4.22 -11.44 4.08
C LYS A 156 -5.53 -12.21 4.08
N VAL A 157 -6.21 -12.22 2.95
CA VAL A 157 -7.35 -13.10 2.69
C VAL A 157 -6.98 -14.04 1.56
N SER A 158 -6.93 -15.34 1.84
CA SER A 158 -6.62 -16.37 0.84
C SER A 158 -7.87 -17.19 0.52
N VAL A 159 -8.28 -17.19 -0.75
CA VAL A 159 -9.35 -18.03 -1.28
C VAL A 159 -8.72 -19.19 -2.05
N ARG A 160 -9.12 -20.42 -1.75
CA ARG A 160 -8.61 -21.63 -2.41
C ARG A 160 -9.70 -22.26 -3.27
N GLY A 161 -9.28 -22.96 -4.31
CA GLY A 161 -10.21 -23.68 -5.19
C GLY A 161 -10.93 -24.80 -4.43
N ASP A 162 -12.19 -25.03 -4.78
CA ASP A 162 -13.01 -26.09 -4.20
C ASP A 162 -12.68 -27.44 -4.86
N ASN A 163 -11.59 -28.06 -4.39
CA ASN A 163 -11.13 -29.37 -4.85
C ASN A 163 -10.81 -30.24 -3.63
N LYS A 164 -11.05 -31.56 -3.72
CA LYS A 164 -10.76 -32.52 -2.64
C LYS A 164 -9.31 -32.43 -2.14
N LEU A 165 -8.34 -32.22 -3.04
CA LEU A 165 -6.92 -32.04 -2.67
C LEU A 165 -6.67 -30.74 -1.88
N SER A 166 -7.38 -29.66 -2.22
CA SER A 166 -7.31 -28.37 -1.51
C SER A 166 -7.94 -28.48 -0.12
N GLN A 167 -9.10 -29.14 -0.02
CA GLN A 167 -9.76 -29.43 1.26
C GLN A 167 -8.92 -30.36 2.14
N MET A 168 -8.33 -31.41 1.58
CA MET A 168 -7.44 -32.33 2.29
C MET A 168 -6.21 -31.63 2.84
N LEU A 169 -5.58 -30.74 2.06
CA LEU A 169 -4.44 -29.93 2.52
C LEU A 169 -4.81 -28.84 3.55
N SER A 170 -6.09 -28.48 3.66
CA SER A 170 -6.55 -27.53 4.67
C SER A 170 -6.69 -28.16 6.06
N ASN A 171 -6.83 -29.47 6.13
CA ASN A 171 -6.93 -30.19 7.39
C ASN A 171 -5.54 -30.47 7.97
N MET A 172 -5.29 -29.96 9.18
CA MET A 172 -4.00 -30.08 9.86
C MET A 172 -3.52 -31.55 9.98
N TRP A 173 -4.42 -32.48 10.30
CA TRP A 173 -4.09 -33.90 10.44
C TRP A 173 -3.64 -34.54 9.12
N TRP A 174 -4.34 -34.24 8.03
CA TRP A 174 -3.97 -34.74 6.71
C TRP A 174 -2.65 -34.13 6.24
N TYR A 175 -2.41 -32.85 6.54
CA TYR A 175 -1.13 -32.22 6.26
C TYR A 175 0.03 -32.93 6.98
N ILE A 176 -0.11 -33.23 8.27
CA ILE A 176 0.89 -33.96 9.05
C ILE A 176 1.10 -35.38 8.49
N LEU A 177 0.01 -36.10 8.19
CA LEU A 177 0.07 -37.44 7.63
C LEU A 177 0.79 -37.47 6.27
N LEU A 178 0.54 -36.49 5.41
CA LEU A 178 1.23 -36.34 4.12
C LEU A 178 2.73 -36.04 4.27
N TRP A 179 3.14 -35.41 5.37
CA TRP A 179 4.54 -35.21 5.72
C TRP A 179 5.20 -36.50 6.21
N ILE A 180 4.54 -37.24 7.11
CA ILE A 180 5.05 -38.53 7.62
C ILE A 180 5.18 -39.55 6.49
N LEU A 181 4.21 -39.61 5.58
CA LEU A 181 4.23 -40.50 4.42
C LEU A 181 5.18 -40.01 3.31
N LEU A 182 5.89 -38.89 3.51
CA LEU A 182 6.74 -38.23 2.52
C LEU A 182 6.04 -37.83 1.20
N VAL A 183 4.72 -37.98 1.09
CA VAL A 183 3.94 -37.64 -0.10
C VAL A 183 3.97 -36.14 -0.37
N TYR A 184 3.96 -35.33 0.70
CA TYR A 184 4.03 -33.88 0.55
C TYR A 184 5.32 -33.41 -0.13
N PRO A 185 6.53 -33.72 0.38
CA PRO A 185 7.77 -33.30 -0.26
C PRO A 185 8.06 -34.03 -1.58
N LEU A 186 7.67 -35.30 -1.75
CA LEU A 186 8.01 -36.07 -2.95
C LEU A 186 7.04 -35.93 -4.12
N VAL A 187 5.74 -35.70 -3.85
CA VAL A 187 4.71 -35.70 -4.89
C VAL A 187 4.03 -34.34 -5.00
N ILE A 188 3.52 -33.81 -3.89
CA ILE A 188 2.72 -32.57 -3.90
C ILE A 188 3.59 -31.34 -4.18
N TRP A 189 4.77 -31.24 -3.59
CA TRP A 189 5.71 -30.15 -3.84
C TRP A 189 6.15 -30.04 -5.31
N PRO A 190 6.67 -31.11 -5.97
CA PRO A 190 7.03 -31.02 -7.38
C PRO A 190 5.79 -30.86 -8.27
N PHE A 191 4.64 -31.43 -7.92
CA PHE A 191 3.38 -31.18 -8.63
C PHE A 191 2.99 -29.69 -8.57
N LYS A 192 3.11 -29.04 -7.40
CA LYS A 192 2.84 -27.60 -7.26
C LYS A 192 3.83 -26.74 -8.05
N ARG A 193 5.10 -27.16 -8.15
CA ARG A 193 6.18 -26.37 -8.77
C ARG A 193 6.27 -26.54 -10.28
N PHE A 194 6.22 -27.78 -10.77
CA PHE A 194 6.55 -28.15 -12.15
C PHE A 194 5.35 -28.51 -13.02
N SER A 195 4.20 -28.90 -12.45
CA SER A 195 3.01 -29.21 -13.24
C SER A 195 2.28 -27.95 -13.71
N SER A 196 1.90 -27.92 -14.98
CA SER A 196 1.04 -26.88 -15.57
C SER A 196 -0.37 -26.88 -14.97
N TYR A 197 -0.84 -28.04 -14.49
CA TYR A 197 -2.14 -28.26 -13.85
C TYR A 197 -2.10 -28.09 -12.32
N GLY A 198 -0.90 -28.01 -11.74
CA GLY A 198 -0.67 -28.00 -10.30
C GLY A 198 -0.87 -26.63 -9.67
N GLY A 199 0.23 -26.02 -9.21
CA GLY A 199 0.20 -24.80 -8.41
C GLY A 199 -0.17 -23.55 -9.19
N GLY A 200 -0.98 -22.68 -8.58
CA GLY A 200 -1.15 -21.32 -9.07
C GLY A 200 -1.45 -20.37 -7.95
N ASN A 201 -0.52 -19.47 -7.68
CA ASN A 201 -0.69 -18.41 -6.70
C ASN A 201 -1.06 -17.13 -7.45
N TRP A 202 -2.27 -16.64 -7.24
CA TRP A 202 -2.73 -15.32 -7.69
C TRP A 202 -2.55 -14.34 -6.53
N ASP A 203 -1.32 -13.84 -6.38
CA ASP A 203 -0.97 -12.76 -5.44
C ASP A 203 -0.84 -11.45 -6.22
N VAL A 204 -1.98 -11.00 -6.75
CA VAL A 204 -2.04 -9.92 -7.77
C VAL A 204 -2.99 -8.79 -7.37
N ALA A 205 -3.82 -9.02 -6.36
CA ALA A 205 -4.82 -8.07 -5.92
C ALA A 205 -4.57 -7.64 -4.48
N GLY A 206 -4.79 -6.36 -4.21
CA GLY A 206 -4.75 -5.82 -2.88
C GLY A 206 -5.86 -4.80 -2.67
N SER A 207 -6.24 -4.63 -1.41
CA SER A 207 -7.08 -3.53 -0.96
C SER A 207 -6.21 -2.62 -0.11
N SER A 208 -6.43 -1.32 -0.21
CA SER A 208 -5.64 -0.34 0.50
C SER A 208 -6.53 0.57 1.33
N PHE A 209 -6.08 0.87 2.54
CA PHE A 209 -6.81 1.70 3.48
C PHE A 209 -5.95 2.92 3.85
N ALA A 210 -6.48 4.10 3.58
CA ALA A 210 -5.80 5.35 3.88
C ALA A 210 -6.02 5.71 5.35
N LEU A 211 -4.95 5.90 6.12
CA LEU A 211 -5.00 6.52 7.44
C LEU A 211 -5.19 8.03 7.32
N THR A 212 -4.64 8.61 6.26
CA THR A 212 -4.81 9.99 5.82
C THR A 212 -4.98 10.00 4.31
N LYS A 213 -5.88 10.84 3.81
CA LYS A 213 -6.05 11.07 2.37
C LYS A 213 -6.53 12.49 2.10
N TRP A 214 -6.17 13.01 0.94
CA TRP A 214 -6.70 14.28 0.45
C TRP A 214 -7.94 14.01 -0.40
N VAL A 215 -9.09 14.54 0.02
CA VAL A 215 -10.35 14.40 -0.72
C VAL A 215 -10.76 15.76 -1.26
N HIS A 216 -10.94 15.83 -2.57
CA HIS A 216 -11.42 17.02 -3.23
C HIS A 216 -12.86 17.34 -2.79
N LEU A 217 -13.09 18.60 -2.43
CA LEU A 217 -14.41 19.09 -2.06
C LEU A 217 -15.19 19.45 -3.32
N THR A 218 -16.33 18.80 -3.52
CA THR A 218 -17.20 18.99 -4.70
C THR A 218 -17.70 20.42 -4.86
N ASP A 219 -17.75 21.15 -3.74
CA ASP A 219 -18.33 22.50 -3.69
C ASP A 219 -17.27 23.57 -3.97
N SER A 220 -16.00 23.17 -4.08
CA SER A 220 -14.88 24.07 -4.35
C SER A 220 -14.69 24.33 -5.84
N ARG A 221 -14.30 25.56 -6.18
CA ARG A 221 -14.09 25.97 -7.58
C ARG A 221 -12.62 25.79 -7.99
N PRO A 222 -12.32 25.45 -9.26
CA PRO A 222 -10.95 25.41 -9.76
C PRO A 222 -10.27 26.78 -9.56
N GLY A 223 -9.08 26.79 -8.96
CA GLY A 223 -8.32 28.01 -8.67
C GLY A 223 -8.71 28.74 -7.37
N GLN A 224 -9.77 28.33 -6.67
CA GLN A 224 -10.14 28.89 -5.37
C GLN A 224 -9.05 28.62 -4.33
N THR A 225 -8.71 29.62 -3.51
CA THR A 225 -7.74 29.43 -2.42
C THR A 225 -8.41 28.75 -1.21
N ALA A 226 -7.59 28.09 -0.38
CA ALA A 226 -8.09 27.44 0.84
C ALA A 226 -8.77 28.42 1.81
N GLU A 227 -8.25 29.65 1.88
CA GLU A 227 -8.76 30.72 2.75
C GLU A 227 -10.10 31.27 2.26
N GLU A 228 -10.23 31.49 0.95
CA GLU A 228 -11.49 31.91 0.32
C GLU A 228 -12.61 30.88 0.54
N TYR A 229 -12.29 29.59 0.34
CA TYR A 229 -13.26 28.52 0.57
C TYR A 229 -13.69 28.45 2.04
N GLN A 230 -12.75 28.60 2.98
CA GLN A 230 -13.06 28.60 4.41
C GLN A 230 -13.96 29.78 4.79
N ALA A 231 -13.71 30.98 4.23
CA ALA A 231 -14.53 32.15 4.47
C ALA A 231 -15.96 31.98 3.93
N GLU A 232 -16.11 31.45 2.71
CA GLU A 232 -17.41 31.13 2.10
C GLU A 232 -18.17 30.06 2.89
N TYR A 233 -17.47 29.00 3.31
CA TYR A 233 -18.05 27.93 4.12
C TYR A 233 -18.58 28.45 5.46
N ASN A 234 -17.80 29.30 6.14
CA ASN A 234 -18.18 29.92 7.41
C ASN A 234 -19.38 30.87 7.25
N ALA A 235 -19.43 31.64 6.16
CA ALA A 235 -20.55 32.53 5.86
C ALA A 235 -21.86 31.74 5.63
N ASN A 236 -21.77 30.58 4.98
CA ASN A 236 -22.92 29.72 4.71
C ASN A 236 -23.35 28.87 5.92
N HIS A 237 -22.50 28.71 6.94
CA HIS A 237 -22.78 27.91 8.14
C HIS A 237 -22.54 28.70 9.45
N PRO A 238 -23.30 29.77 9.70
CA PRO A 238 -23.09 30.64 10.87
C PRO A 238 -23.31 29.94 12.23
N ASN A 239 -23.98 28.78 12.24
CA ASN A 239 -24.23 28.02 13.47
C ASN A 239 -23.10 27.03 13.84
N LEU A 240 -22.08 26.85 12.99
CA LEU A 240 -20.94 25.95 13.26
C LEU A 240 -19.75 26.67 13.93
N VAL A 241 -19.91 27.95 14.31
CA VAL A 241 -18.87 28.86 14.82
C VAL A 241 -18.29 28.46 16.20
N ALA A 242 -18.78 27.38 16.81
CA ALA A 242 -18.40 27.02 18.19
C ALA A 242 -16.93 26.59 18.36
N GLU A 243 -16.29 25.97 17.38
CA GLU A 243 -14.82 25.83 17.34
C GLU A 243 -14.41 25.65 15.87
N PRO A 244 -13.40 26.38 15.35
CA PRO A 244 -12.90 26.10 14.02
C PRO A 244 -12.30 24.69 14.07
N ARG A 245 -13.05 23.68 13.61
CA ARG A 245 -12.40 22.43 13.17
C ARG A 245 -11.34 22.89 12.20
N LYS A 246 -10.06 22.73 12.58
CA LYS A 246 -8.93 23.17 11.76
C LYS A 246 -8.88 22.24 10.56
N LEU A 247 -9.75 22.50 9.58
CA LEU A 247 -9.79 21.77 8.33
C LEU A 247 -8.47 22.07 7.64
N LEU A 248 -7.63 21.06 7.52
CA LEU A 248 -6.43 21.18 6.72
C LEU A 248 -6.89 21.15 5.26
N LEU A 249 -6.90 22.33 4.67
CA LEU A 249 -7.30 22.57 3.29
C LEU A 249 -6.03 22.79 2.47
N LYS A 250 -5.94 22.12 1.32
CA LYS A 250 -4.86 22.29 0.34
C LYS A 250 -5.47 22.72 -0.98
N GLN A 251 -4.85 23.72 -1.61
CA GLN A 251 -5.22 24.10 -2.97
C GLN A 251 -4.70 23.05 -3.95
N THR A 252 -5.59 22.58 -4.82
CA THR A 252 -5.28 21.62 -5.89
C THR A 252 -5.77 22.18 -7.23
N PRO A 253 -5.27 21.70 -8.38
CA PRO A 253 -5.69 22.21 -9.69
C PRO A 253 -7.20 22.11 -9.97
N ARG A 254 -7.91 21.19 -9.29
CA ARG A 254 -9.36 21.00 -9.41
C ARG A 254 -10.18 21.88 -8.45
N GLY A 255 -9.52 22.53 -7.50
CA GLY A 255 -10.15 23.32 -6.44
C GLY A 255 -9.53 23.01 -5.08
N VAL A 256 -10.29 23.11 -4.00
CA VAL A 256 -9.81 22.86 -2.64
C VAL A 256 -9.99 21.39 -2.28
N SER A 257 -8.99 20.80 -1.64
CA SER A 257 -9.05 19.45 -1.09
C SER A 257 -8.90 19.49 0.42
N GLN A 258 -9.68 18.66 1.12
CA GLN A 258 -9.65 18.50 2.56
C GLN A 258 -8.86 17.25 2.94
N MET A 259 -8.01 17.36 3.95
CA MET A 259 -7.38 16.19 4.57
C MET A 259 -8.41 15.44 5.43
N ILE A 260 -8.60 14.16 5.16
CA ILE A 260 -9.44 13.27 5.96
C ILE A 260 -8.55 12.19 6.57
N GLY A 261 -8.68 11.98 7.89
CA GLY A 261 -7.95 10.96 8.62
C GLY A 261 -7.19 11.51 9.83
N LEU A 262 -6.49 10.64 10.54
CA LEU A 262 -5.63 10.99 11.68
C LEU A 262 -4.20 11.10 11.19
N ARG A 263 -3.50 12.20 11.47
CA ARG A 263 -2.10 12.36 11.03
C ARG A 263 -1.14 11.58 11.92
N GLU A 264 0.00 11.19 11.37
CA GLU A 264 1.05 10.51 12.14
C GLU A 264 1.56 11.42 13.28
N GLY A 265 1.75 12.72 13.05
CA GLY A 265 2.18 13.68 14.05
C GLY A 265 1.13 13.94 15.14
N GLU A 266 -0.16 13.96 14.77
CA GLU A 266 -1.27 14.07 15.72
C GLU A 266 -1.39 12.82 16.58
N TRP A 267 -1.30 11.64 15.97
CA TRP A 267 -1.26 10.38 16.69
C TRP A 267 -0.05 10.34 17.63
N PHE A 268 1.14 10.68 17.14
CA PHE A 268 2.35 10.68 17.94
C PHE A 268 2.25 11.65 19.11
N ALA A 269 1.69 12.86 18.91
CA ALA A 269 1.49 13.83 19.99
C ALA A 269 0.57 13.30 21.10
N GLN A 270 -0.49 12.55 20.74
CA GLN A 270 -1.40 11.91 21.70
C GLN A 270 -0.72 10.76 22.45
N TRP A 271 0.17 10.02 21.78
CA TRP A 271 0.73 8.78 22.31
C TRP A 271 2.12 8.91 22.95
N LYS A 272 2.90 9.95 22.64
CA LYS A 272 4.29 10.11 23.10
C LYS A 272 4.44 10.03 24.63
N ASP A 273 3.54 10.65 25.38
CA ASP A 273 3.62 10.68 26.84
C ASP A 273 3.30 9.33 27.44
N THR A 274 2.33 8.63 26.85
CA THR A 274 1.93 7.26 27.21
C THR A 274 3.09 6.30 26.96
N VAL A 275 3.70 6.36 25.77
CA VAL A 275 4.86 5.57 25.40
C VAL A 275 6.04 5.86 26.35
N GLY A 276 6.34 7.13 26.60
CA GLY A 276 7.39 7.53 27.55
C GLY A 276 7.14 7.03 28.97
N ALA A 277 5.90 7.08 29.47
CA ALA A 277 5.54 6.56 30.78
C ALA A 277 5.75 5.04 30.87
N LEU A 278 5.34 4.29 29.85
CA LEU A 278 5.52 2.84 29.79
C LEU A 278 6.99 2.43 29.72
N ILE A 279 7.81 3.19 28.98
CA ILE A 279 9.26 2.97 28.90
C ILE A 279 9.90 3.19 30.28
N ARG A 280 9.55 4.28 30.98
CA ARG A 280 10.04 4.54 32.35
C ARG A 280 9.61 3.46 33.34
N GLN A 281 8.39 2.95 33.20
CA GLN A 281 7.86 1.86 34.03
C GLN A 281 8.44 0.48 33.66
N ARG A 282 9.28 0.38 32.62
CA ARG A 282 9.78 -0.89 32.06
C ARG A 282 8.65 -1.89 31.83
N HIS A 283 7.53 -1.41 31.29
CA HIS A 283 6.35 -2.24 31.11
C HIS A 283 6.64 -3.33 30.06
N ILE A 284 6.73 -4.58 30.52
CA ILE A 284 6.83 -5.77 29.67
C ILE A 284 5.42 -6.34 29.59
N SER A 285 4.63 -5.93 28.60
CA SER A 285 3.38 -6.65 28.32
C SER A 285 3.54 -7.49 27.07
N TYR A 286 3.44 -8.80 27.29
CA TYR A 286 3.22 -9.77 26.24
C TYR A 286 1.72 -9.79 25.93
N GLY A 287 1.28 -8.93 25.00
CA GLY A 287 -0.02 -9.08 24.35
C GLY A 287 -1.16 -8.15 24.82
N ASP A 288 -0.98 -7.28 25.82
CA ASP A 288 -2.00 -6.27 26.10
C ASP A 288 -1.88 -5.10 25.14
N SER A 289 -2.89 -4.97 24.28
CA SER A 289 -3.03 -3.80 23.42
C SER A 289 -3.35 -2.56 24.25
N LEU A 290 -2.59 -1.48 24.07
CA LEU A 290 -2.91 -0.20 24.68
C LEU A 290 -4.22 0.32 24.09
N LYS A 291 -5.22 0.53 24.95
CA LYS A 291 -6.59 0.87 24.50
C LYS A 291 -6.83 2.37 24.36
N MET A 292 -6.15 3.20 25.16
CA MET A 292 -6.31 4.66 25.17
C MET A 292 -5.01 5.38 25.56
N PRO A 293 -4.74 6.57 24.97
CA PRO A 293 -3.64 7.41 25.42
C PRO A 293 -3.94 7.99 26.82
N MET A 294 -2.92 8.09 27.69
CA MET A 294 -3.05 8.63 29.05
C MET A 294 -3.42 10.12 29.08
N ASN A 295 -3.18 10.86 28.00
CA ASN A 295 -3.38 12.30 27.94
C ASN A 295 -4.07 12.67 26.61
N ILE A 296 -5.40 12.76 26.60
CA ILE A 296 -6.15 13.34 25.47
C ILE A 296 -6.13 14.86 25.65
N ARG A 297 -4.96 15.47 25.49
CA ARG A 297 -4.87 16.91 25.26
C ARG A 297 -4.73 17.13 23.76
N SER A 298 -5.72 17.80 23.17
CA SER A 298 -5.81 18.07 21.72
C SER A 298 -4.80 19.13 21.24
N GLU A 299 -3.93 19.62 22.11
CA GLU A 299 -3.05 20.75 21.85
C GLU A 299 -1.62 20.28 21.59
N GLY A 300 -1.35 19.94 20.33
CA GLY A 300 0.01 19.68 19.89
C GLY A 300 0.04 19.10 18.49
N ILE A 301 0.11 19.96 17.48
CA ILE A 301 0.51 19.53 16.15
C ILE A 301 1.95 19.02 16.27
N GLY A 302 2.19 17.76 15.95
CA GLY A 302 3.52 17.16 15.92
C GLY A 302 4.37 17.83 14.85
N HIS A 303 4.96 18.98 15.17
CA HIS A 303 5.86 19.71 14.28
C HIS A 303 6.99 18.77 13.82
N GLY A 304 7.05 18.51 12.51
CA GLY A 304 8.10 17.70 11.87
C GLY A 304 7.72 16.24 11.54
N LEU A 305 6.56 15.75 11.99
CA LEU A 305 6.04 14.40 11.68
C LEU A 305 4.84 14.47 10.77
N ASP A 306 4.94 15.31 9.76
CA ASP A 306 3.80 15.72 8.98
C ASP A 306 4.19 15.70 7.50
N GLY A 307 5.14 14.81 7.14
CA GLY A 307 5.90 14.73 5.89
C GLY A 307 5.11 14.43 4.62
N TYR A 308 3.91 14.97 4.53
CA TYR A 308 3.08 15.16 3.34
C TYR A 308 2.99 16.65 2.96
#